data_AF-A0A9P4WBK1-F1
#
_entry.id   AF-A0A9P4WBK1-F1
#
_cell.length_a   1.000
_cell.length_b   1.000
_cell.length_c   1.000
_cell.angle_alpha   90.00
_cell.angle_beta   90.00
_cell.angle_gamma   90.00
#
_symmetry.space_group_name_H-M   'P 1'
#
loop_
_entity.id
_entity.type
_entity.pdbx_description
1 polymer ?
#
loop_
_entity_poly.entity_id
_entity_poly.type
_entity_poly.pdbx_seq_one_letter_code
_entity_poly.pdbx_strand_id
1 'polypeptide(L)'
;MSLGLFSGLVSFYVLFVLEPRAVLLEVKKAHLGWVLLLQNMMYLSSLSGILYPGAGWMDPQFGEGKPQLYGFPVLVVLVWVGWGLEIGRLNKEKGLKRG
;
A
#
# COMPACT_ATOMS: atom_id res chain seq x y z
N MET A 1 -15.49 5.91 -2.28
CA MET A 1 -14.68 5.64 -3.49
C MET A 1 -13.60 6.69 -3.77
N SER A 2 -13.82 7.99 -3.52
CA SER A 2 -12.83 9.05 -3.75
C SER A 2 -11.52 8.92 -2.95
N LEU A 3 -11.59 8.48 -1.69
CA LEU A 3 -10.40 8.33 -0.83
C LEU A 3 -9.35 7.34 -1.38
N GLY A 4 -9.79 6.22 -1.96
CA GLY A 4 -8.87 5.25 -2.56
C GLY A 4 -8.18 5.78 -3.83
N LEU A 5 -8.90 6.58 -4.62
CA LEU A 5 -8.31 7.27 -5.77
C LEU A 5 -7.25 8.28 -5.32
N PHE A 6 -7.56 9.11 -4.32
CA PHE A 6 -6.60 10.08 -3.79
C PHE A 6 -5.39 9.40 -3.15
N SER A 7 -5.57 8.32 -2.37
CA SER A 7 -4.42 7.59 -1.80
C SER A 7 -3.55 6.98 -2.89
N GLY A 8 -4.15 6.47 -3.97
CA GLY A 8 -3.44 5.95 -5.14
C GLY A 8 -2.63 7.03 -5.85
N LEU A 9 -3.22 8.20 -6.08
CA LEU A 9 -2.54 9.34 -6.71
C LEU A 9 -1.39 9.88 -5.85
N VAL A 10 -1.59 9.99 -4.54
CA VAL A 10 -0.54 10.39 -3.59
C VAL A 10 0.59 9.37 -3.60
N SER A 11 0.27 8.07 -3.52
CA SER A 11 1.27 7.00 -3.57
C SER A 11 2.06 7.01 -4.87
N PHE A 12 1.37 7.21 -6.01
CA PHE A 12 2.01 7.34 -7.31
C PHE A 12 2.96 8.54 -7.35
N TYR A 13 2.52 9.71 -6.87
CA TYR A 13 3.35 10.90 -6.80
C TYR A 13 4.60 10.69 -5.93
N VAL A 14 4.44 10.08 -4.75
CA VAL A 14 5.57 9.80 -3.86
C VAL A 14 6.57 8.84 -4.51
N LEU A 15 6.10 7.74 -5.10
CA LEU A 15 6.98 6.70 -5.66
C LEU A 15 7.65 7.11 -6.97
N PHE A 16 6.94 7.81 -7.87
CA PHE A 16 7.45 8.08 -9.21
C PHE A 16 7.99 9.50 -9.38
N VAL A 17 7.68 10.43 -8.47
CA VAL A 17 8.15 11.83 -8.55
C VAL A 17 9.08 12.17 -7.40
N LEU A 18 8.74 11.84 -6.15
CA LEU A 18 9.54 12.25 -4.98
C LEU A 18 10.70 11.30 -4.68
N GLU A 19 10.48 9.98 -4.71
CA GLU A 19 11.52 8.98 -4.44
C GLU A 19 12.74 9.11 -5.38
N PRO A 20 12.57 9.26 -6.72
CA PRO A 20 13.72 9.33 -7.62
C PRO A 20 14.57 10.57 -7.40
N ARG A 21 13.98 11.64 -6.84
CA ARG A 21 14.66 12.91 -6.52
C ARG A 21 15.39 12.87 -5.18
N ALA A 22 15.13 11.88 -4.34
CA ALA A 22 15.79 11.77 -3.04
C ALA A 22 17.23 11.26 -3.20
N VAL A 23 18.19 12.05 -2.69
CA VAL A 23 19.62 11.70 -2.74
C VAL A 23 20.01 10.75 -1.60
N LEU A 24 19.35 10.87 -0.46
CA LEU A 24 19.63 10.10 0.76
C LEU A 24 18.81 8.81 0.80
N LEU A 25 19.50 7.70 1.08
CA LEU A 25 18.87 6.37 1.20
C LEU A 25 17.82 6.32 2.32
N GLU A 26 18.10 6.97 3.45
CA GLU A 26 17.18 7.02 4.59
C GLU A 26 15.86 7.72 4.21
N VAL A 27 15.93 8.75 3.36
CA VAL A 27 14.74 9.45 2.84
C VAL A 27 13.95 8.56 1.89
N LYS A 28 14.62 7.79 1.01
CA LYS A 28 13.96 6.81 0.14
C LYS A 28 13.21 5.75 0.95
N LYS A 29 13.84 5.20 2.00
CA LYS A 29 13.19 4.25 2.92
C LYS A 29 12.01 4.86 3.65
N ALA A 30 12.15 6.11 4.12
CA ALA A 30 11.06 6.83 4.76
C ALA A 30 9.85 7.01 3.82
N HIS A 31 10.08 7.39 2.55
CA HIS A 31 9.01 7.50 1.55
C HIS A 31 8.28 6.16 1.34
N LEU A 32 9.02 5.05 1.20
CA LEU A 32 8.42 3.72 1.09
C LEU A 32 7.62 3.33 2.34
N GLY A 33 8.14 3.65 3.53
CA GLY A 33 7.43 3.44 4.79
C GLY A 33 6.12 4.23 4.87
N TRP A 34 6.14 5.50 4.45
CA TRP A 34 4.93 6.35 4.42
C TRP A 34 3.88 5.83 3.43
N VAL A 35 4.29 5.38 2.24
CA VAL A 35 3.36 4.78 1.27
C VAL A 35 2.76 3.49 1.82
N LEU A 36 3.58 2.63 2.44
CA LEU A 36 3.09 1.40 3.07
C LEU A 36 2.10 1.71 4.20
N LEU A 37 2.39 2.70 5.05
CA LEU A 37 1.48 3.12 6.12
C LEU A 37 0.15 3.64 5.57
N LEU A 38 0.19 4.56 4.59
CA LEU A 38 -1.00 5.13 3.96
C LEU A 38 -1.90 4.03 3.40
N GLN A 39 -1.30 3.06 2.72
CA GLN A 39 -2.02 1.96 2.12
C GLN A 39 -2.61 1.01 3.18
N ASN A 40 -1.88 0.73 4.26
CA ASN A 40 -2.42 -0.04 5.40
C ASN A 40 -3.57 0.68 6.10
N MET A 41 -3.53 2.00 6.25
CA MET A 41 -4.65 2.77 6.80
C MET A 41 -5.91 2.63 5.94
N MET A 42 -5.76 2.66 4.61
CA MET A 42 -6.86 2.43 3.69
C MET A 42 -7.42 1.01 3.80
N TYR A 43 -6.56 0.01 3.93
CA TYR A 43 -6.99 -1.38 4.10
C TYR A 43 -7.66 -1.62 5.46
N LEU A 44 -7.10 -1.12 6.56
CA LEU A 44 -7.69 -1.26 7.90
C LEU A 44 -9.04 -0.54 8.00
N SER A 45 -9.17 0.64 7.38
CA SER A 45 -10.44 1.37 7.28
C SER A 45 -11.48 0.61 6.44
N SER A 46 -11.04 -0.08 5.39
CA SER A 46 -11.95 -0.91 4.60
C SER A 46 -12.34 -2.20 5.35
N LEU A 47 -11.40 -2.76 6.13
CA LEU A 47 -11.63 -3.96 6.96
C LEU A 47 -12.55 -3.64 8.14
N SER A 48 -12.47 -2.44 8.72
CA SER A 48 -13.34 -2.04 9.83
C SER A 48 -14.82 -1.97 9.42
N GLY A 49 -15.12 -1.85 8.13
CA GLY A 49 -16.49 -2.01 7.60
C GLY A 49 -17.13 -3.36 7.91
N ILE A 50 -16.33 -4.41 8.15
CA ILE A 50 -16.81 -5.74 8.55
C ILE A 50 -17.39 -5.73 9.97
N LEU A 51 -16.96 -4.79 10.83
CA LEU A 51 -17.46 -4.66 12.20
C LEU A 51 -18.84 -3.99 12.26
N TYR A 52 -19.37 -3.49 11.13
CA TYR A 52 -20.70 -2.91 11.10
C TYR A 52 -21.76 -4.02 11.25
N PRO A 53 -22.66 -3.92 12.24
CA PRO A 53 -23.65 -4.97 12.48
C PRO A 53 -24.55 -5.16 11.24
N GLY A 54 -24.65 -6.39 10.76
CA GLY A 54 -25.40 -6.74 9.55
C GLY A 54 -24.62 -6.65 8.23
N ALA A 55 -23.36 -6.22 8.23
CA ALA A 55 -22.55 -6.06 7.01
C ALA A 55 -22.00 -7.37 6.41
N GLY A 56 -22.18 -8.53 7.06
CA GLY A 56 -22.11 -9.87 6.46
C GLY A 56 -20.88 -10.26 5.60
N TRP A 57 -19.77 -9.50 5.63
CA TRP A 57 -18.74 -9.51 4.57
C TRP A 57 -19.29 -9.23 3.16
N MET A 58 -20.49 -8.67 3.08
CA MET A 58 -21.19 -8.26 1.89
C MET A 58 -21.40 -6.77 1.97
N ASP A 59 -20.74 -6.03 1.09
CA ASP A 59 -21.26 -4.72 0.73
C ASP A 59 -22.59 -4.95 -0.03
N PRO A 60 -23.73 -4.40 0.42
CA PRO A 60 -25.02 -4.55 -0.25
C PRO A 60 -25.01 -4.17 -1.73
N GLN A 61 -24.01 -3.37 -2.16
CA GLN A 61 -23.81 -2.98 -3.56
C GLN A 61 -23.28 -4.10 -4.47
N PHE A 62 -22.71 -5.18 -3.91
CA PHE A 62 -22.07 -6.27 -4.68
C PHE A 62 -22.90 -7.57 -4.72
N GLY A 63 -24.13 -7.56 -4.20
CA GLY A 63 -25.04 -8.73 -4.21
C GLY A 63 -24.61 -9.85 -3.24
N GLU A 64 -25.00 -11.10 -3.53
CA GLU A 64 -24.72 -12.28 -2.68
C GLU A 64 -23.25 -12.77 -2.73
N GLY A 65 -22.41 -12.11 -3.52
CA GLY A 65 -21.00 -12.48 -3.64
C GLY A 65 -20.16 -11.99 -2.47
N LYS A 66 -19.11 -12.74 -2.12
CA LYS A 66 -18.04 -12.30 -1.20
C LYS A 66 -16.73 -11.92 -1.94
N PRO A 67 -16.74 -11.10 -3.01
CA PRO A 67 -15.53 -10.79 -3.77
C PRO A 67 -14.49 -10.01 -2.93
N GLN A 68 -14.96 -9.26 -1.94
CA GLN A 68 -14.13 -8.54 -0.97
C GLN A 68 -13.23 -9.47 -0.16
N LEU A 69 -13.66 -10.71 0.08
CA LEU A 69 -12.90 -11.69 0.88
C LEU A 69 -11.60 -12.13 0.19
N TYR A 70 -11.60 -12.15 -1.15
CA TYR A 70 -10.46 -12.62 -1.95
C TYR A 70 -9.64 -11.47 -2.51
N GLY A 71 -10.28 -10.38 -2.95
CA GLY A 71 -9.58 -9.24 -3.52
C GLY A 71 -8.71 -8.48 -2.50
N PHE A 72 -9.21 -8.27 -1.28
CA PHE A 72 -8.49 -7.53 -0.25
C PHE A 72 -7.16 -8.15 0.17
N PRO A 73 -7.10 -9.43 0.61
CA PRO A 73 -5.86 -10.03 1.07
C PRO A 73 -4.81 -10.11 -0.04
N VAL A 74 -5.22 -10.35 -1.30
CA VAL A 74 -4.30 -10.35 -2.44
C VAL A 74 -3.64 -8.98 -2.61
N LEU A 75 -4.42 -7.89 -2.57
CA LEU A 75 -3.89 -6.54 -2.71
C LEU A 75 -2.97 -6.16 -1.54
N VAL A 76 -3.30 -6.55 -0.31
CA VAL A 76 -2.44 -6.33 0.86
C VAL A 76 -1.10 -7.05 0.69
N VAL A 77 -1.13 -8.33 0.30
CA VAL A 77 0.09 -9.12 0.07
C VAL A 77 0.95 -8.49 -1.02
N LEU A 78 0.36 -8.05 -2.13
CA LEU A 78 1.09 -7.38 -3.22
C LEU A 78 1.82 -6.12 -2.76
N VAL A 79 1.17 -5.31 -1.90
CA VAL A 79 1.79 -4.09 -1.36
C VAL A 79 2.98 -4.41 -0.46
N TRP A 80 2.84 -5.40 0.42
CA TRP A 80 3.93 -5.84 1.29
C TRP A 80 5.10 -6.48 0.52
N VAL A 81 4.80 -7.29 -0.50
CA VAL A 81 5.81 -7.88 -1.37
C VAL A 81 6.55 -6.79 -2.16
N GLY A 82 5.84 -5.85 -2.76
CA GLY A 82 6.43 -4.73 -3.49
C GLY A 82 7.34 -3.88 -2.61
N TRP A 83 6.90 -3.56 -1.38
CA TRP A 83 7.72 -2.86 -0.39
C TRP A 83 9.00 -3.63 -0.04
N GLY A 84 8.89 -4.94 0.20
CA GLY A 84 10.03 -5.79 0.54
C GLY A 84 11.08 -5.88 -0.58
N LEU A 85 10.61 -6.03 -1.83
CA LEU A 85 11.48 -6.03 -3.01
C LEU A 85 12.23 -4.70 -3.15
N GLU A 86 11.55 -3.58 -2.93
CA GLU A 86 12.12 -2.24 -3.09
C GLU A 86 13.13 -1.90 -1.98
N ILE A 87 12.84 -2.26 -0.72
CA ILE A 87 13.80 -2.20 0.38
C ILE A 87 15.04 -3.04 0.07
N GLY A 88 14.85 -4.25 -0.49
CA GLY A 88 15.93 -5.13 -0.93
C GLY A 88 16.80 -4.49 -2.01
N ARG A 89 16.19 -3.88 -3.03
CA ARG A 89 16.86 -3.15 -4.11
C ARG A 89 17.72 -2.01 -3.56
N LEU A 90 17.16 -1.18 -2.68
CA LEU A 90 17.83 -0.04 -2.06
C LEU A 90 19.03 -0.47 -1.20
N ASN A 91 18.90 -1.56 -0.43
CA ASN A 91 20.00 -2.09 0.37
C ASN A 91 21.14 -2.63 -0.51
N LYS A 92 20.83 -3.27 -1.64
CA LYS A 92 21.83 -3.74 -2.61
C LYS A 92 22.59 -2.59 -3.26
N GLU A 93 21.91 -1.51 -3.63
CA GLU A 93 22.55 -0.29 -4.17
C GLU A 93 23.50 0.36 -3.16
N LYS A 94 23.14 0.40 -1.87
CA LYS A 94 24.02 0.89 -0.81
C LYS A 94 25.30 0.05 -0.69
N GLY A 95 25.16 -1.28 -0.80
CA GLY A 95 26.29 -2.21 -0.74
C GLY A 95 27.27 -2.03 -1.91
N LEU A 96 26.73 -1.83 -3.13
CA LEU A 96 27.55 -1.62 -4.33
C LEU A 96 28.34 -0.31 -4.29
N LYS A 97 27.79 0.78 -3.71
CA LYS A 97 28.48 2.08 -3.59
C LYS A 97 29.56 2.14 -2.51
N ARG A 98 29.70 1.09 -1.70
CA ARG A 98 30.65 1.03 -0.57
C ARG A 98 31.84 0.10 -0.81
N GLY A 99 31.83 -0.71 -1.86
CA GLY A 99 32.97 -1.52 -2.30
C GLY A 99 33.76 -0.80 -3.38
#